data_AF-A0A9W9BTG3-F1
#
_entry.id   AF-A0A9W9BTG3-F1
#
_cell.length_a   1.000
_cell.length_b   1.000
_cell.length_c   1.000
_cell.angle_alpha   90.00
_cell.angle_beta   90.00
_cell.angle_gamma   90.00
#
_symmetry.space_group_name_H-M   'P 1'
#
loop_
_entity.id
_entity.type
_entity.pdbx_description
1 polymer ?
#
loop_
_entity_poly.entity_id
_entity_poly.type
_entity_poly.pdbx_seq_one_letter_code
_entity_poly.pdbx_strand_id
1 'polypeptide(L)'
;MPGLAFFNEARKRLGFLICDQGLQACQFYLLSGLFYAEALRPIDWWSMLNKASACSAYFWNNLSRDRDEWMLDMQSRLFWITSMFEAVLTQELNLPPSNSVELEEHIALPKFISVEDIPSFGSFRYPGDDPFFHYHFLSQLAHRLILTRARNSLFHSSPTADYPPEPVEDELIRQLEQWRQRLPPMLQFDPKAPLSRADSPSDILVTAWLHCRYFVARYHIGRPLL
;
A
#
# COMPACT_ATOMS: atom_id res chain seq x y z
N MET A 1 -4.76 22.52 10.06
CA MET A 1 -4.69 21.05 9.80
C MET A 1 -4.05 20.38 11.01
N PRO A 2 -4.70 19.39 11.63
CA PRO A 2 -4.09 18.59 12.68
C PRO A 2 -2.71 18.05 12.25
N GLY A 3 -1.73 17.99 13.15
CA GLY A 3 -0.39 17.46 12.85
C GLY A 3 0.57 18.40 12.10
N LEU A 4 0.12 19.57 11.60
CA LEU A 4 0.98 20.49 10.81
C LEU A 4 2.23 20.95 11.57
N ALA A 5 2.14 21.20 12.88
CA ALA A 5 3.30 21.60 13.68
C ALA A 5 4.38 20.51 13.72
N PHE A 6 3.99 19.25 13.92
CA PHE A 6 4.90 18.10 13.89
C PHE A 6 5.51 17.91 12.50
N PHE A 7 4.68 18.04 11.45
CA PHE A 7 5.17 17.96 10.07
C PHE A 7 6.21 19.05 9.76
N ASN A 8 5.99 20.28 10.24
CA ASN A 8 6.95 21.37 10.07
C ASN A 8 8.27 21.09 10.78
N GLU A 9 8.24 20.56 12.00
CA GLU A 9 9.45 20.16 12.71
C GLU A 9 10.19 19.01 12.02
N ALA A 10 9.47 18.02 11.49
CA ALA A 10 10.08 16.94 10.71
C ALA A 10 10.78 17.48 9.45
N ARG A 11 10.16 18.40 8.71
CA ARG A 11 10.75 19.04 7.53
C ARG A 11 12.03 19.83 7.85
N LYS A 12 12.10 20.50 9.01
CA LYS A 12 13.32 21.20 9.45
C LYS A 12 14.51 20.25 9.63
N ARG A 13 14.26 19.00 10.03
CA ARG A 13 15.29 17.98 10.28
C ARG A 13 15.68 17.18 9.04
N LEU A 14 14.83 17.17 8.01
CA LEU A 14 15.07 16.46 6.74
C LEU A 14 16.34 16.91 6.03
N GLY A 15 16.79 18.16 6.22
CA GLY A 15 17.97 18.69 5.55
C GLY A 15 19.21 17.78 5.68
N PHE A 16 19.34 17.05 6.78
CA PHE A 16 20.45 16.11 7.02
C PHE A 16 20.29 14.75 6.30
N LEU A 17 19.08 14.40 5.88
CA LEU A 17 18.73 13.12 5.25
C LEU A 17 18.38 13.27 3.76
N ILE A 18 18.49 14.47 3.19
CA ILE A 18 17.95 14.79 1.86
C ILE A 18 18.59 13.96 0.73
N CYS A 19 19.84 13.56 0.90
CA CYS A 19 20.57 12.68 -0.01
C CYS A 19 20.77 11.27 0.55
N ASP A 20 20.28 11.00 1.76
CA ASP A 20 20.31 9.65 2.32
C ASP A 20 19.22 8.81 1.65
N GLN A 21 19.57 7.57 1.33
CA GLN A 21 18.65 6.56 0.77
C GLN A 21 18.37 5.45 1.78
N GLY A 22 18.60 5.71 3.07
CA GLY A 22 18.36 4.77 4.16
C GLY A 22 16.90 4.56 4.53
N LEU A 23 16.67 3.62 5.45
CA LEU A 23 15.34 3.23 5.94
C LEU A 23 14.54 4.43 6.49
N GLN A 24 15.20 5.28 7.27
CA GLN A 24 14.57 6.44 7.91
C GLN A 24 14.17 7.53 6.90
N ALA A 25 14.97 7.72 5.84
CA ALA A 25 14.62 8.63 4.75
C ALA A 25 13.36 8.15 4.03
N CYS A 26 13.28 6.85 3.71
CA CYS A 26 12.11 6.25 3.09
C CYS A 26 10.85 6.37 3.97
N GLN A 27 10.96 6.06 5.27
CA GLN A 27 9.88 6.26 6.26
C GLN A 27 9.40 7.71 6.30
N PHE A 28 10.34 8.66 6.34
CA PHE A 28 10.02 10.09 6.31
C PHE A 28 9.23 10.46 5.04
N TYR A 29 9.68 10.01 3.86
CA TYR A 29 9.01 10.32 2.60
C TYR A 29 7.59 9.75 2.57
N LEU A 30 7.38 8.51 3.02
CA LEU A 30 6.04 7.91 3.10
C LEU A 30 5.12 8.66 4.06
N LEU A 31 5.58 9.02 5.25
CA LEU A 31 4.80 9.78 6.23
C LEU A 31 4.50 11.20 5.73
N SER A 32 5.45 11.84 5.05
CA SER A 32 5.26 13.14 4.43
C SER A 32 4.25 13.08 3.28
N GLY A 33 4.33 12.01 2.48
CA GLY A 33 3.37 11.72 1.42
C GLY A 33 1.95 11.59 1.98
N LEU A 34 1.78 10.83 3.06
CA LEU A 34 0.49 10.69 3.74
C LEU A 34 -0.05 12.04 4.23
N PHE A 35 0.79 12.89 4.82
CA PHE A 35 0.38 14.25 5.20
C PHE A 35 -0.11 15.07 4.00
N TYR A 36 0.57 14.99 2.85
CA TYR A 36 0.14 15.68 1.63
C TYR A 36 -1.13 15.09 1.03
N ALA A 37 -1.35 13.78 1.15
CA ALA A 37 -2.60 13.13 0.75
C ALA A 37 -3.78 13.68 1.54
N GLU A 38 -3.66 13.74 2.88
CA GLU A 38 -4.67 14.32 3.78
C GLU A 38 -4.88 15.83 3.50
N ALA A 39 -3.85 16.52 3.02
CA ALA A 39 -3.92 17.94 2.66
C ALA A 39 -4.52 18.16 1.27
N LEU A 40 -4.96 17.11 0.56
CA LEU A 40 -5.45 17.14 -0.82
C LEU A 40 -4.44 17.76 -1.79
N ARG A 41 -3.15 17.43 -1.59
CA ARG A 41 -2.02 17.88 -2.41
C ARG A 41 -1.41 16.71 -3.20
N PRO A 42 -2.09 16.21 -4.25
CA PRO A 42 -1.70 14.96 -4.92
C PRO A 42 -0.34 15.02 -5.61
N ILE A 43 0.06 16.18 -6.15
CA ILE A 43 1.38 16.33 -6.79
C ILE A 43 2.51 16.28 -5.76
N ASP A 44 2.31 16.89 -4.59
CA ASP A 44 3.28 16.82 -3.50
C ASP A 44 3.36 15.42 -2.90
N TRP A 45 2.20 14.74 -2.79
CA TRP A 45 2.15 13.34 -2.38
C TRP A 45 2.93 12.46 -3.36
N TRP A 46 2.67 12.57 -4.67
CA TRP A 46 3.41 11.86 -5.71
C TRP A 46 4.92 12.14 -5.65
N SER A 47 5.33 13.40 -5.43
CA SER A 47 6.75 13.74 -5.30
C SER A 47 7.41 13.01 -4.13
N MET A 48 6.72 12.88 -2.99
CA MET A 48 7.24 12.12 -1.86
C MET A 48 7.29 10.62 -2.16
N LEU A 49 6.30 10.06 -2.84
CA LEU A 49 6.32 8.64 -3.24
C LEU A 49 7.47 8.32 -4.19
N ASN A 50 7.81 9.20 -5.12
CA ASN A 50 8.98 9.01 -5.99
C ASN A 50 10.27 8.92 -5.20
N LYS A 51 10.43 9.74 -4.15
CA LYS A 51 11.59 9.69 -3.27
C LYS A 51 11.62 8.39 -2.45
N ALA A 52 10.48 7.94 -1.93
CA ALA A 52 10.38 6.64 -1.25
C ALA A 52 10.67 5.46 -2.20
N SER A 53 10.22 5.55 -3.45
CA SER A 53 10.50 4.56 -4.50
C SER A 53 11.99 4.55 -4.83
N ALA A 54 12.66 5.70 -4.92
CA ALA A 54 14.10 5.78 -5.09
C ALA A 54 14.87 5.13 -3.92
N CYS A 55 14.45 5.34 -2.67
CA CYS A 55 15.03 4.63 -1.53
C CYS A 55 14.85 3.10 -1.66
N SER A 56 13.64 2.67 -2.06
CA SER A 56 13.34 1.25 -2.24
C SER A 56 14.20 0.63 -3.34
N ALA A 57 14.30 1.29 -4.50
CA ALA A 57 15.17 0.87 -5.58
C ALA A 57 16.64 0.80 -5.12
N TYR A 58 17.11 1.76 -4.32
CA TYR A 58 18.44 1.71 -3.74
C TYR A 58 18.63 0.47 -2.84
N PHE A 59 17.67 0.17 -1.96
CA PHE A 59 17.74 -1.00 -1.08
C PHE A 59 17.93 -2.29 -1.87
N TRP A 60 17.10 -2.50 -2.90
CA TRP A 60 16.98 -3.76 -3.62
C TRP A 60 17.99 -3.91 -4.75
N ASN A 61 18.54 -2.83 -5.29
CA ASN A 61 19.65 -2.91 -6.26
C ASN A 61 21.03 -3.03 -5.59
N ASN A 62 21.15 -2.74 -4.30
CA ASN A 62 22.43 -2.75 -3.58
C ASN A 62 22.44 -3.70 -2.38
N LEU A 63 21.80 -4.88 -2.50
CA LEU A 63 21.74 -5.90 -1.44
C LEU A 63 23.15 -6.23 -0.91
N SER A 64 23.43 -5.79 0.31
CA SER A 64 24.65 -6.15 1.04
C SER A 64 24.44 -7.49 1.74
N ARG A 65 25.49 -8.30 1.84
CA ARG A 65 25.45 -9.62 2.51
C ARG A 65 25.21 -9.52 4.02
N ASP A 66 25.43 -8.34 4.61
CA ASP A 66 25.39 -8.11 6.05
C ASP A 66 24.00 -7.70 6.58
N ARG A 67 22.94 -7.70 5.73
CA ARG A 67 21.59 -7.35 6.19
C ARG A 67 20.96 -8.52 6.94
N ASP A 68 20.52 -8.27 8.15
CA ASP A 68 19.72 -9.22 8.91
C ASP A 68 18.30 -9.36 8.32
N GLU A 69 17.61 -10.42 8.73
CA GLU A 69 16.28 -10.73 8.23
C GLU A 69 15.27 -9.62 8.57
N TRP A 70 15.45 -8.98 9.72
CA TRP A 70 14.62 -7.87 10.18
C TRP A 70 14.71 -6.65 9.27
N MET A 71 15.92 -6.25 8.88
CA MET A 71 16.14 -5.12 7.97
C MET A 71 15.53 -5.40 6.59
N LEU A 72 15.67 -6.63 6.10
CA LEU A 72 15.04 -7.05 4.83
C LEU A 72 13.51 -6.99 4.92
N ASP A 73 12.93 -7.44 6.04
CA ASP A 73 11.49 -7.34 6.29
C ASP A 73 11.02 -5.88 6.34
N MET A 74 11.75 -4.99 7.04
CA MET A 74 11.44 -3.55 7.08
C MET A 74 11.48 -2.91 5.69
N GLN A 75 12.49 -3.22 4.89
CA GLN A 75 12.63 -2.70 3.54
C GLN A 75 11.53 -3.23 2.61
N SER A 76 11.12 -4.50 2.79
CA SER A 76 9.96 -5.07 2.09
C SER A 76 8.68 -4.33 2.46
N ARG A 77 8.43 -4.06 3.76
CA ARG A 77 7.26 -3.28 4.21
C ARG A 77 7.21 -1.91 3.52
N LEU A 78 8.32 -1.16 3.52
CA LEU A 78 8.36 0.17 2.90
C LEU A 78 8.15 0.12 1.38
N PHE A 79 8.73 -0.88 0.70
CA PHE A 79 8.48 -1.11 -0.72
C PHE A 79 6.99 -1.32 -1.00
N TRP A 80 6.35 -2.26 -0.30
CA TRP A 80 4.94 -2.58 -0.52
C TRP A 80 4.00 -1.44 -0.13
N ILE A 81 4.32 -0.63 0.89
CA ILE A 81 3.59 0.61 1.19
C ILE A 81 3.70 1.60 0.02
N THR A 82 4.93 1.82 -0.47
CA THR A 82 5.19 2.72 -1.59
C THR A 82 4.40 2.30 -2.83
N SER A 83 4.51 1.03 -3.23
CA SER A 83 3.81 0.47 -4.39
C SER A 83 2.28 0.53 -4.23
N MET A 84 1.76 0.43 -3.00
CA MET A 84 0.33 0.59 -2.75
C MET A 84 -0.15 2.02 -2.94
N PHE A 85 0.58 3.00 -2.42
CA PHE A 85 0.20 4.41 -2.59
C PHE A 85 0.41 4.89 -4.02
N GLU A 86 1.47 4.45 -4.68
CA GLU A 86 1.74 4.83 -6.06
C GLU A 86 0.64 4.34 -7.01
N ALA A 87 0.13 3.12 -6.81
CA ALA A 87 -0.98 2.60 -7.61
C ALA A 87 -2.22 3.50 -7.54
N VAL A 88 -2.51 4.14 -6.39
CA VAL A 88 -3.64 5.06 -6.27
C VAL A 88 -3.45 6.31 -7.16
N LEU A 89 -2.24 6.86 -7.19
CA LEU A 89 -1.96 8.09 -7.94
C LEU A 89 -1.80 7.84 -9.43
N THR A 90 -1.03 6.82 -9.82
CA THR A 90 -0.76 6.52 -11.23
C THR A 90 -2.02 6.08 -11.96
N GLN A 91 -2.97 5.43 -11.26
CA GLN A 91 -4.22 5.01 -11.88
C GLN A 91 -5.15 6.19 -12.21
N GLU A 92 -5.16 7.23 -11.37
CA GLU A 92 -6.11 8.35 -11.47
C GLU A 92 -5.53 9.59 -12.19
N LEU A 93 -4.22 9.85 -12.06
CA LEU A 93 -3.62 11.12 -12.48
C LEU A 93 -2.68 11.02 -13.69
N ASN A 94 -2.55 9.84 -14.31
CA ASN A 94 -1.65 9.60 -15.46
C ASN A 94 -0.22 10.14 -15.24
N LEU A 95 0.27 10.05 -14.00
CA LEU A 95 1.61 10.51 -13.63
C LEU A 95 2.68 9.50 -14.10
N PRO A 96 3.93 9.94 -14.32
CA PRO A 96 5.02 9.03 -14.65
C PRO A 96 5.15 7.94 -13.58
N PRO A 97 5.13 6.65 -13.96
CA PRO A 97 5.36 5.57 -13.02
C PRO A 97 6.83 5.52 -12.61
N SER A 98 7.08 5.04 -11.39
CA SER A 98 8.40 4.64 -10.95
C SER A 98 8.74 3.23 -11.44
N ASN A 99 10.00 2.81 -11.28
CA ASN A 99 10.46 1.47 -11.67
C ASN A 99 10.02 0.38 -10.66
N SER A 100 8.95 0.60 -9.89
CA SER A 100 8.50 -0.30 -8.83
C SER A 100 8.00 -1.65 -9.36
N VAL A 101 7.49 -1.70 -10.59
CA VAL A 101 6.90 -2.91 -11.19
C VAL A 101 7.94 -4.02 -11.39
N GLU A 102 9.14 -3.67 -11.86
CA GLU A 102 10.24 -4.64 -12.08
C GLU A 102 10.73 -5.24 -10.75
N LEU A 103 10.73 -4.43 -9.70
CA LEU A 103 11.11 -4.85 -8.35
C LEU A 103 10.04 -5.71 -7.68
N GLU A 104 8.76 -5.51 -8.04
CA GLU A 104 7.62 -6.18 -7.42
C GLU A 104 7.69 -7.71 -7.54
N GLU A 105 8.21 -8.23 -8.66
CA GLU A 105 8.35 -9.66 -8.91
C GLU A 105 9.42 -10.33 -8.03
N HIS A 106 10.38 -9.56 -7.53
CA HIS A 106 11.58 -10.06 -6.84
C HIS A 106 11.51 -9.85 -5.32
N ILE A 107 10.58 -9.03 -4.84
CA ILE A 107 10.49 -8.67 -3.42
C ILE A 107 9.44 -9.56 -2.74
N ALA A 108 9.87 -10.29 -1.72
CA ALA A 108 8.96 -11.11 -0.92
C ALA A 108 7.92 -10.26 -0.17
N LEU A 109 6.75 -10.83 0.10
CA LEU A 109 5.77 -10.21 0.98
C LEU A 109 6.34 -10.00 2.40
N PRO A 110 5.91 -8.96 3.13
CA PRO A 110 6.37 -8.75 4.50
C PRO A 110 5.98 -9.92 5.39
N LYS A 111 6.95 -10.41 6.17
CA LYS A 111 6.77 -11.45 7.19
C LYS A 111 6.33 -10.88 8.53
N PHE A 112 6.48 -9.58 8.69
CA PHE A 112 6.18 -8.85 9.90
C PHE A 112 7.02 -9.27 11.11
N ILE A 113 8.34 -9.36 10.92
CA ILE A 113 9.28 -9.74 11.99
C ILE A 113 9.25 -8.70 13.12
N SER A 114 8.95 -9.15 14.34
CA SER A 114 8.90 -8.29 15.52
C SER A 114 10.30 -7.91 16.01
N VAL A 115 10.39 -6.77 16.70
CA VAL A 115 11.61 -6.31 17.39
C VAL A 115 11.63 -6.94 18.79
N GLU A 116 11.66 -8.26 18.89
CA GLU A 116 11.83 -8.92 20.20
C GLU A 116 13.32 -9.08 20.57
N ASP A 117 14.25 -8.96 19.60
CA ASP A 117 15.66 -9.34 19.76
C ASP A 117 16.69 -8.19 19.66
N ILE A 118 16.28 -6.91 19.63
CA ILE A 118 17.23 -5.79 19.63
C ILE A 118 17.40 -5.25 21.08
N PRO A 119 18.52 -5.57 21.77
CA PRO A 119 18.72 -5.23 23.19
C PRO A 119 18.69 -3.72 23.49
N SER A 120 18.85 -2.87 22.47
CA SER A 120 18.85 -1.41 22.59
C SER A 120 17.45 -0.78 22.73
N PHE A 121 16.38 -1.51 22.41
CA PHE A 121 14.99 -1.07 22.48
C PHE A 121 14.22 -2.02 23.41
N GLY A 122 14.41 -1.87 24.73
CA GLY A 122 13.78 -2.77 25.71
C GLY A 122 12.26 -2.95 25.50
N SER A 123 11.74 -4.16 25.73
CA SER A 123 10.32 -4.64 25.73
C SER A 123 9.21 -3.68 25.27
N PHE A 124 9.39 -2.98 24.16
CA PHE A 124 8.40 -2.08 23.61
C PHE A 124 7.60 -2.84 22.58
N ARG A 125 6.45 -3.40 23.00
CA ARG A 125 5.47 -3.93 22.04
C ARG A 125 4.87 -2.76 21.27
N TYR A 126 5.26 -2.64 20.01
CA TYR A 126 4.62 -1.70 19.10
C TYR A 126 3.14 -2.08 18.97
N PRO A 127 2.18 -1.14 19.05
CA PRO A 127 0.76 -1.43 18.84
C PRO A 127 0.47 -2.06 17.46
N GLY A 128 1.39 -1.89 16.50
CA GLY A 128 1.32 -2.46 15.16
C GLY A 128 1.73 -3.93 15.04
N ASP A 129 2.15 -4.58 16.13
CA ASP A 129 2.52 -6.01 16.15
C ASP A 129 1.29 -6.92 16.34
N ASP A 130 0.09 -6.34 16.32
CA ASP A 130 -1.16 -7.09 16.30
C ASP A 130 -1.32 -7.80 14.94
N PRO A 131 -1.45 -9.15 14.92
CA PRO A 131 -1.75 -9.90 13.70
C PRO A 131 -2.90 -9.31 12.88
N PHE A 132 -3.87 -8.66 13.53
CA PHE A 132 -4.96 -7.94 12.88
C PHE A 132 -4.47 -6.92 11.83
N PHE A 133 -3.50 -6.05 12.17
CA PHE A 133 -2.97 -5.04 11.25
C PHE A 133 -2.11 -5.66 10.15
N HIS A 134 -1.36 -6.73 10.47
CA HIS A 134 -0.58 -7.48 9.49
C HIS A 134 -1.48 -8.11 8.40
N TYR A 135 -2.56 -8.77 8.82
CA TYR A 135 -3.54 -9.32 7.89
C TYR A 135 -4.27 -8.24 7.11
N HIS A 136 -4.57 -7.09 7.73
CA HIS A 136 -5.19 -5.98 7.03
C HIS A 136 -4.29 -5.46 5.91
N PHE A 137 -3.01 -5.26 6.20
CA PHE A 137 -2.02 -4.85 5.22
C PHE A 137 -1.95 -5.83 4.04
N LEU A 138 -1.80 -7.14 4.32
CA LEU A 138 -1.73 -8.16 3.27
C LEU A 138 -3.03 -8.24 2.45
N SER A 139 -4.18 -8.04 3.10
CA SER A 139 -5.48 -7.99 2.43
C SER A 139 -5.58 -6.81 1.46
N GLN A 140 -5.11 -5.63 1.87
CA GLN A 140 -5.03 -4.46 0.99
C GLN A 140 -4.09 -4.69 -0.19
N LEU A 141 -2.95 -5.34 0.04
CA LEU A 141 -1.98 -5.64 -1.00
C LEU A 141 -2.54 -6.64 -2.03
N ALA A 142 -3.16 -7.73 -1.57
CA ALA A 142 -3.84 -8.68 -2.45
C ALA A 142 -4.93 -8.01 -3.28
N HIS A 143 -5.71 -7.10 -2.67
CA HIS A 143 -6.70 -6.30 -3.37
C HIS A 143 -6.10 -5.40 -4.46
N ARG A 144 -4.98 -4.71 -4.16
CA ARG A 144 -4.28 -3.90 -5.17
C ARG A 144 -3.87 -4.75 -6.37
N LEU A 145 -3.34 -5.95 -6.14
CA LEU A 145 -2.94 -6.84 -7.23
C LEU A 145 -4.11 -7.20 -8.15
N ILE A 146 -5.30 -7.44 -7.59
CA ILE A 146 -6.53 -7.67 -8.37
C ILE A 146 -6.88 -6.44 -9.20
N LEU A 147 -6.84 -5.24 -8.60
CA LEU A 147 -7.14 -3.99 -9.32
C LEU A 147 -6.13 -3.70 -10.44
N THR A 148 -4.83 -3.92 -10.21
CA THR A 148 -3.81 -3.75 -11.24
C THR A 148 -4.05 -4.71 -12.41
N ARG A 149 -4.40 -5.97 -12.12
CA ARG A 149 -4.78 -6.94 -13.16
C ARG A 149 -6.02 -6.51 -13.91
N ALA A 150 -7.08 -6.09 -13.21
CA ALA A 150 -8.29 -5.58 -13.83
C ALA A 150 -7.99 -4.41 -14.77
N ARG A 151 -7.15 -3.45 -14.33
CA ARG A 151 -6.74 -2.34 -15.19
C ARG A 151 -6.02 -2.82 -16.45
N ASN A 152 -5.02 -3.69 -16.29
CA ASN A 152 -4.23 -4.17 -17.41
C ASN A 152 -5.06 -5.00 -18.40
N SER A 153 -5.93 -5.88 -17.89
CA SER A 153 -6.80 -6.72 -18.72
C SER A 153 -7.89 -5.92 -19.43
N LEU A 154 -8.51 -4.94 -18.76
CA LEU A 154 -9.66 -4.20 -19.31
C LEU A 154 -9.27 -2.98 -20.17
N PHE A 155 -8.14 -2.32 -19.87
CA PHE A 155 -7.79 -1.04 -20.51
C PHE A 155 -6.47 -1.06 -21.29
N HIS A 156 -5.60 -2.06 -21.11
CA HIS A 156 -4.35 -2.19 -21.86
C HIS A 156 -4.38 -3.30 -22.92
N SER A 157 -5.48 -4.06 -23.03
CA SER A 157 -5.67 -5.07 -24.08
C SER A 157 -6.24 -4.44 -25.36
N SER A 158 -5.37 -4.29 -26.37
CA SER A 158 -5.65 -4.04 -27.81
C SER A 158 -5.91 -2.59 -28.28
N PRO A 159 -5.05 -2.04 -29.17
CA PRO A 159 -5.33 -0.82 -29.94
C PRO A 159 -6.32 -1.01 -31.10
N THR A 160 -6.80 -2.24 -31.36
CA THR A 160 -7.51 -2.59 -32.62
C THR A 160 -8.81 -3.40 -32.47
N ALA A 161 -9.28 -3.78 -31.28
CA ALA A 161 -10.43 -4.69 -31.22
C ALA A 161 -11.30 -4.49 -29.97
N ASP A 162 -12.55 -4.91 -30.12
CA ASP A 162 -13.70 -4.84 -29.22
C ASP A 162 -13.41 -5.02 -27.72
N TYR A 163 -14.32 -4.46 -26.93
CA TYR A 163 -14.44 -4.61 -25.47
C TYR A 163 -13.96 -6.00 -24.98
N PRO A 164 -13.19 -6.08 -23.88
CA PRO A 164 -12.69 -7.36 -23.36
C PRO A 164 -13.83 -8.37 -23.22
N PRO A 165 -13.65 -9.65 -23.62
CA PRO A 165 -14.74 -10.62 -23.60
C PRO A 165 -15.39 -10.70 -22.21
N GLU A 166 -16.73 -10.74 -22.15
CA GLU A 166 -17.55 -10.95 -20.94
C GLU A 166 -16.96 -12.00 -19.94
N PRO A 167 -16.31 -13.11 -20.40
CA PRO A 167 -15.61 -14.04 -19.51
C PRO A 167 -14.48 -13.46 -18.64
N VAL A 168 -13.79 -12.39 -19.10
CA VAL A 168 -12.70 -11.76 -18.35
C VAL A 168 -13.24 -10.95 -17.18
N GLU A 169 -14.37 -10.26 -17.38
CA GLU A 169 -15.04 -9.49 -16.34
C GLU A 169 -15.59 -10.40 -15.25
N ASP A 170 -16.32 -11.45 -15.63
CA ASP A 170 -16.86 -12.46 -14.71
C ASP A 170 -15.75 -13.09 -13.86
N GLU A 171 -14.60 -13.37 -14.47
CA GLU A 171 -13.45 -13.91 -13.77
C GLU A 171 -12.85 -12.91 -12.76
N LEU A 172 -12.75 -11.63 -13.11
CA LEU A 172 -12.27 -10.58 -12.20
C LEU A 172 -13.22 -10.37 -11.01
N ILE A 173 -14.54 -10.38 -11.26
CA ILE A 173 -15.55 -10.32 -10.21
C ILE A 173 -15.44 -11.55 -9.29
N ARG A 174 -15.29 -12.74 -9.87
CA ARG A 174 -15.11 -13.99 -9.12
C ARG A 174 -13.86 -13.94 -8.25
N GLN A 175 -12.74 -13.42 -8.75
CA GLN A 175 -11.51 -13.23 -7.96
C GLN A 175 -11.70 -12.24 -6.81
N LEU A 176 -12.40 -11.13 -7.04
CA LEU A 176 -12.70 -10.14 -6.01
C LEU A 176 -13.59 -10.72 -4.90
N GLU A 177 -14.62 -11.50 -5.26
CA GLU A 177 -15.45 -12.22 -4.28
C GLU A 177 -14.65 -13.25 -3.48
N GLN A 178 -13.76 -13.99 -4.13
CA GLN A 178 -12.89 -14.94 -3.44
C GLN A 178 -11.93 -14.26 -2.49
N TRP A 179 -11.35 -13.13 -2.89
CA TRP A 179 -10.52 -12.31 -2.00
C TRP A 179 -11.30 -11.94 -0.73
N ARG A 180 -12.53 -11.44 -0.87
CA ARG A 180 -13.39 -11.08 0.27
C ARG A 180 -13.72 -12.29 1.15
N GLN A 181 -14.07 -13.42 0.55
CA GLN A 181 -14.43 -14.64 1.28
C GLN A 181 -13.25 -15.25 2.03
N ARG A 182 -12.02 -15.07 1.53
CA ARG A 182 -10.78 -15.58 2.13
C ARG A 182 -10.12 -14.62 3.13
N LEU A 183 -10.72 -13.46 3.38
CA LEU A 183 -10.26 -12.59 4.46
C LEU A 183 -10.32 -13.36 5.80
N PRO A 184 -9.32 -13.18 6.68
CA PRO A 184 -9.36 -13.77 8.01
C PRO A 184 -10.64 -13.39 8.76
N PRO A 185 -11.15 -14.23 9.69
CA PRO A 185 -12.43 -13.99 10.38
C PRO A 185 -12.57 -12.60 11.00
N MET A 186 -11.45 -12.03 11.49
CA MET A 186 -11.42 -10.71 12.12
C MET A 186 -11.62 -9.54 11.13
N LEU A 187 -11.38 -9.77 9.84
CA LEU A 187 -11.49 -8.78 8.76
C LEU A 187 -12.62 -9.11 7.78
N GLN A 188 -13.29 -10.25 7.97
CA GLN A 188 -14.34 -10.70 7.08
C GLN A 188 -15.59 -9.84 7.28
N PHE A 189 -16.26 -9.52 6.19
CA PHE A 189 -17.46 -8.68 6.22
C PHE A 189 -18.52 -9.11 5.22
N ASP A 190 -19.77 -8.78 5.56
CA ASP A 190 -20.91 -8.87 4.65
C ASP A 190 -21.18 -7.49 4.01
N PRO A 191 -21.05 -7.37 2.67
CA PRO A 191 -21.37 -6.13 1.95
C PRO A 191 -22.82 -5.64 2.14
N LYS A 192 -23.75 -6.52 2.52
CA LYS A 192 -25.16 -6.18 2.72
C LYS A 192 -25.49 -5.81 4.18
N ALA A 193 -24.61 -6.14 5.11
CA ALA A 193 -24.79 -5.80 6.51
C ALA A 193 -24.41 -4.33 6.77
N PRO A 194 -25.07 -3.64 7.72
CA PRO A 194 -24.60 -2.35 8.17
C PRO A 194 -23.19 -2.47 8.78
N LEU A 195 -22.39 -1.41 8.70
CA LEU A 195 -21.09 -1.36 9.37
C LEU A 195 -21.27 -1.60 10.87
N SER A 196 -20.63 -2.64 11.40
CA SER A 196 -20.61 -2.91 12.83
C SER A 196 -19.96 -1.74 13.58
N ARG A 197 -20.45 -1.47 14.79
CA ARG A 197 -19.83 -0.48 15.66
C ARG A 197 -18.43 -0.97 16.03
N ALA A 198 -17.43 -0.16 15.69
CA ALA A 198 -16.05 -0.46 16.01
C ALA A 198 -15.79 -0.36 17.51
N ASP A 199 -14.96 -1.24 18.04
CA ASP A 199 -14.55 -1.26 19.44
C ASP A 199 -13.51 -0.17 19.75
N SER A 200 -12.72 0.21 18.75
CA SER A 200 -11.74 1.30 18.85
C SER A 200 -11.74 2.22 17.62
N PRO A 201 -11.24 3.47 17.73
CA PRO A 201 -11.10 4.38 16.59
C PRO A 201 -10.21 3.83 15.46
N SER A 202 -9.20 3.01 15.79
CA SER A 202 -8.36 2.35 14.78
C SER A 202 -9.16 1.34 13.95
N ASP A 203 -10.09 0.61 14.56
CA ASP A 203 -10.86 -0.43 13.86
C ASP A 203 -11.89 0.17 12.90
N ILE A 204 -12.38 1.39 13.20
CA ILE A 204 -13.27 2.14 12.29
C ILE A 204 -12.62 2.27 10.92
N LEU A 205 -11.38 2.74 10.89
CA LEU A 205 -10.67 2.99 9.64
C LEU A 205 -10.32 1.68 8.93
N VAL A 206 -9.82 0.69 9.67
CA VAL A 206 -9.39 -0.59 9.10
C VAL A 206 -10.53 -1.31 8.38
N THR A 207 -11.68 -1.48 9.06
CA THR A 207 -12.83 -2.20 8.50
C THR A 207 -13.50 -1.42 7.38
N ALA A 208 -13.76 -0.12 7.60
CA ALA A 208 -14.37 0.72 6.56
C ALA A 208 -13.53 0.79 5.29
N TRP A 209 -12.20 0.76 5.42
CA TRP A 209 -11.28 0.83 4.29
C TRP A 209 -11.35 -0.42 3.39
N LEU A 210 -11.42 -1.63 3.96
CA LEU A 210 -11.57 -2.86 3.15
C LEU A 210 -12.93 -2.92 2.45
N HIS A 211 -14.00 -2.46 3.11
CA HIS A 211 -15.32 -2.35 2.48
C HIS A 211 -15.29 -1.37 1.32
N CYS A 212 -14.73 -0.18 1.54
CA CYS A 212 -14.59 0.86 0.51
C CYS A 212 -13.83 0.30 -0.71
N ARG A 213 -12.68 -0.34 -0.48
CA ARG A 213 -11.88 -0.97 -1.52
C ARG A 213 -12.67 -1.98 -2.34
N TYR A 214 -13.44 -2.85 -1.69
CA TYR A 214 -14.29 -3.82 -2.37
C TYR A 214 -15.32 -3.16 -3.30
N PHE A 215 -16.04 -2.14 -2.83
CA PHE A 215 -17.03 -1.45 -3.65
C PHE A 215 -16.39 -0.65 -4.78
N VAL A 216 -15.25 0.00 -4.51
CA VAL A 216 -14.46 0.71 -5.53
C VAL A 216 -14.00 -0.27 -6.61
N ALA A 217 -13.48 -1.44 -6.24
CA ALA A 217 -13.07 -2.44 -7.23
C ALA A 217 -14.23 -2.99 -8.04
N ARG A 218 -15.38 -3.28 -7.41
CA ARG A 218 -16.60 -3.66 -8.13
C ARG A 218 -17.03 -2.59 -9.13
N TYR A 219 -16.98 -1.33 -8.72
CA TYR A 219 -17.28 -0.22 -9.60
C TYR A 219 -16.30 -0.14 -10.78
N HIS A 220 -14.97 -0.23 -10.55
CA HIS A 220 -14.00 -0.15 -11.64
C HIS A 220 -14.07 -1.33 -12.60
N ILE A 221 -14.35 -2.55 -12.11
CA ILE A 221 -14.51 -3.75 -12.95
C ILE A 221 -15.78 -3.65 -13.79
N GLY A 222 -16.89 -3.21 -13.20
CA GLY A 222 -18.18 -3.09 -13.91
C GLY A 222 -18.41 -1.77 -14.64
N ARG A 223 -17.55 -0.76 -14.46
CA ARG A 223 -17.63 0.56 -15.12
C ARG A 223 -17.79 0.45 -16.63
N PRO A 224 -17.12 -0.46 -17.34
CA PRO A 224 -17.24 -0.51 -18.78
C PRO A 224 -18.64 -0.96 -19.28
N LEU A 225 -19.55 -1.41 -18.38
CA LEU A 225 -20.96 -1.70 -18.66
C LEU A 225 -21.94 -0.52 -18.46
N LEU A 226 -21.47 0.63 -17.95
CA LEU A 226 -22.25 1.85 -17.67
C LEU A 226 -22.03 2.93 -18.74
#